data_AF-A0A1Q6GL78-F1
#
_entry.id   AF-A0A1Q6GL78-F1
#
_cell.length_a   1.000
_cell.length_b   1.000
_cell.length_c   1.000
_cell.angle_alpha   90.00
_cell.angle_beta   90.00
_cell.angle_gamma   90.00
#
_symmetry.space_group_name_H-M   'P 1'
#
loop_
_entity.id
_entity.type
_entity.pdbx_description
1 polymer ?
#
loop_
_entity_poly.entity_id
_entity_poly.type
_entity_poly.pdbx_seq_one_letter_code
_entity_poly.pdbx_strand_id
1 'polypeptide(L)'
;MSHKFIVMNFIEYISDMNKTLVKCLVLACLSLVVSCAKPVGDKFADSFENQDAVDLSEVVNIYEAYSKAEKEGSEYDLSKALEGSRLDCINNGLVLSDTAFAVQLPQYAGSKQPFLADAQDFYNSCRFTFDIWSNFDLWLRSSTGSELVESADVIEGTRKISENCISDKKLRVAANNYKDSLMLLMSKPYEEWCENDNSMDLLLRLSGIIEKRAYKYYSRQEDFVDSLTDLGNELRNATKAQLETYQHTDSLNRLRYMLGALNECSTFDEQCSLFLNWIDSKEAEMDDEWIIAVAGRLIDSGKYNPCLNDIWLVWRCLFQIQYCGISRDSSIPNGFYNDIRKKCYLTCLKRIESHPDDVFAMNCAAFIGGRTNINRIGQALFGNEALTEMAECLPGRFVDGESGEDGSE
;
A
#
# COMPACT_ATOMS: atom_id res chain seq x y z
N MET A 1 3.55 28.44 17.67
CA MET A 1 2.50 28.56 16.63
C MET A 1 2.00 27.13 16.42
N SER A 2 0.79 26.81 16.88
CA SER A 2 0.36 25.42 17.12
C SER A 2 0.12 24.67 15.80
N HIS A 3 0.55 23.39 15.75
CA HIS A 3 0.33 22.47 14.64
C HIS A 3 -1.14 22.45 14.15
N LYS A 4 -2.11 22.66 15.06
CA LYS A 4 -3.55 22.81 14.77
C LYS A 4 -3.89 23.90 13.72
N PHE A 5 -3.18 25.03 13.72
CA PHE A 5 -3.53 26.16 12.85
C PHE A 5 -3.09 25.95 11.39
N ILE A 6 -2.12 25.06 11.18
CA ILE A 6 -1.64 24.68 9.85
C ILE A 6 -2.58 23.63 9.23
N VAL A 7 -3.09 22.68 10.02
CA VAL A 7 -3.95 21.57 9.55
C VAL A 7 -5.38 22.02 9.18
N MET A 8 -5.97 23.00 9.88
CA MET A 8 -7.34 23.45 9.57
C MET A 8 -7.41 24.31 8.29
N ASN A 9 -6.46 25.23 8.10
CA ASN A 9 -6.38 26.03 6.87
C ASN A 9 -5.95 25.19 5.65
N PHE A 10 -5.36 24.01 5.89
CA PHE A 10 -4.95 23.04 4.87
C PHE A 10 -6.16 22.32 4.24
N ILE A 11 -7.21 22.01 4.99
CA ILE A 11 -8.40 21.30 4.47
C ILE A 11 -9.27 22.21 3.56
N GLU A 12 -9.45 23.48 3.90
CA GLU A 12 -10.30 24.39 3.12
C GLU A 12 -9.62 24.83 1.80
N TYR A 13 -8.29 24.99 1.78
CA TYR A 13 -7.55 25.38 0.57
C TYR A 13 -7.41 24.25 -0.45
N ILE A 14 -7.41 22.99 0.02
CA ILE A 14 -7.41 21.77 -0.81
C ILE A 14 -8.69 21.66 -1.65
N SER A 15 -9.82 22.20 -1.20
CA SER A 15 -11.14 22.01 -1.85
C SER A 15 -11.29 22.68 -3.23
N ASP A 16 -10.56 23.78 -3.51
CA ASP A 16 -10.85 24.61 -4.70
C ASP A 16 -9.83 24.48 -5.85
N MET A 17 -8.55 24.18 -5.59
CA MET A 17 -7.60 23.84 -6.68
C MET A 17 -7.73 22.40 -7.18
N ASN A 18 -8.30 21.50 -6.36
CA ASN A 18 -8.54 20.08 -6.66
C ASN A 18 -9.76 19.80 -7.55
N LYS A 19 -10.31 20.76 -8.30
CA LYS A 19 -11.51 20.47 -9.12
C LYS A 19 -11.20 20.09 -10.57
N THR A 20 -10.01 20.44 -11.08
CA THR A 20 -9.66 20.23 -12.51
C THR A 20 -8.40 19.38 -12.72
N LEU A 21 -7.35 19.51 -11.89
CA LEU A 21 -6.15 18.65 -11.98
C LEU A 21 -6.35 17.27 -11.32
N VAL A 22 -7.14 17.24 -10.24
CA VAL A 22 -7.53 16.04 -9.49
C VAL A 22 -8.47 15.12 -10.24
N LYS A 23 -9.19 15.63 -11.25
CA LYS A 23 -9.95 14.76 -12.15
C LYS A 23 -9.06 13.90 -13.06
N CYS A 24 -7.75 14.14 -13.16
CA CYS A 24 -6.91 13.42 -14.13
C CYS A 24 -5.95 12.40 -13.50
N LEU A 25 -5.46 12.55 -12.26
CA LEU A 25 -4.58 11.53 -11.65
C LEU A 25 -5.31 10.52 -10.75
N VAL A 26 -6.51 10.88 -10.26
CA VAL A 26 -7.37 9.99 -9.45
C VAL A 26 -8.09 8.97 -10.35
N LEU A 27 -8.36 9.31 -11.60
CA LEU A 27 -9.23 8.55 -12.51
C LEU A 27 -8.57 7.41 -13.28
N ALA A 28 -7.28 7.11 -13.07
CA ALA A 28 -6.61 5.95 -13.65
C ALA A 28 -6.24 4.85 -12.63
N CYS A 29 -6.32 5.15 -11.32
CA CYS A 29 -5.96 4.18 -10.26
C CYS A 29 -7.09 3.95 -9.24
N LEU A 30 -8.03 4.89 -9.03
CA LEU A 30 -9.29 4.62 -8.32
C LEU A 30 -10.36 3.96 -9.22
N SER A 31 -10.19 3.99 -10.54
CA SER A 31 -11.07 3.33 -11.53
C SER A 31 -10.79 1.85 -11.76
N LEU A 32 -9.74 1.29 -11.14
CA LEU A 32 -9.53 -0.17 -11.11
C LEU A 32 -10.55 -0.88 -10.20
N VAL A 33 -11.44 -0.13 -9.54
CA VAL A 33 -12.48 -0.60 -8.65
C VAL A 33 -13.74 -0.97 -9.46
N VAL A 34 -13.74 -2.24 -9.86
CA VAL A 34 -14.87 -3.19 -9.91
C VAL A 34 -16.17 -2.85 -10.67
N SER A 35 -16.44 -3.60 -11.75
CA SER A 35 -17.75 -3.66 -12.45
C SER A 35 -18.26 -5.10 -12.82
N CYS A 36 -19.01 -5.86 -12.00
CA CYS A 36 -19.70 -7.13 -12.37
C CYS A 36 -21.02 -7.40 -11.64
N ALA A 37 -21.92 -8.07 -12.34
CA ALA A 37 -23.25 -8.45 -11.93
C ALA A 37 -23.40 -9.56 -10.86
N LYS A 38 -22.43 -9.79 -9.94
CA LYS A 38 -22.64 -10.75 -8.83
C LYS A 38 -23.04 -10.01 -7.55
N PRO A 39 -24.21 -10.32 -6.94
CA PRO A 39 -24.59 -9.79 -5.64
C PRO A 39 -23.73 -10.40 -4.54
N VAL A 40 -23.31 -9.58 -3.58
CA VAL A 40 -22.79 -10.07 -2.29
C VAL A 40 -23.95 -10.65 -1.49
N GLY A 41 -23.73 -11.78 -0.83
CA GLY A 41 -24.65 -12.29 0.18
C GLY A 41 -24.30 -11.71 1.55
N ASP A 42 -25.29 -11.59 2.43
CA ASP A 42 -25.20 -10.94 3.75
C ASP A 42 -24.33 -11.68 4.80
N LYS A 43 -23.50 -12.65 4.39
CA LYS A 43 -22.68 -13.47 5.29
C LYS A 43 -21.20 -13.33 4.98
N PHE A 44 -20.56 -12.36 5.63
CA PHE A 44 -19.12 -12.14 5.60
C PHE A 44 -18.30 -13.26 6.25
N ALA A 45 -18.95 -14.12 7.05
CA ALA A 45 -18.35 -15.28 7.68
C ALA A 45 -17.63 -16.23 6.71
N ASP A 46 -18.13 -16.37 5.47
CA ASP A 46 -17.54 -17.25 4.45
C ASP A 46 -16.24 -16.66 3.85
N SER A 47 -15.97 -15.37 4.08
CA SER A 47 -14.73 -14.69 3.69
C SER A 47 -13.58 -14.94 4.67
N PHE A 48 -13.87 -15.49 5.86
CA PHE A 48 -12.89 -15.82 6.90
C PHE A 48 -12.47 -17.28 6.79
N GLU A 49 -11.17 -17.56 6.91
CA GLU A 49 -10.66 -18.93 6.90
C GLU A 49 -10.50 -19.53 8.30
N ASN A 50 -10.62 -18.72 9.36
CA ASN A 50 -10.38 -19.12 10.76
C ASN A 50 -9.07 -19.92 10.90
N GLN A 51 -8.05 -19.55 10.12
CA GLN A 51 -6.73 -20.13 10.22
C GLN A 51 -6.17 -19.83 11.60
N ASP A 52 -5.28 -20.69 12.12
CA ASP A 52 -4.57 -20.42 13.37
C ASP A 52 -3.93 -19.02 13.33
N ALA A 53 -3.81 -18.34 14.46
CA ALA A 53 -3.09 -17.06 14.51
C ALA A 53 -1.61 -17.20 14.09
N VAL A 54 -0.98 -16.09 13.74
CA VAL A 54 0.48 -16.03 13.52
C VAL A 54 1.17 -15.95 14.88
N ASP A 55 2.25 -16.72 15.05
CA ASP A 55 3.09 -16.63 16.25
C ASP A 55 3.86 -15.29 16.24
N LEU A 56 3.57 -14.45 17.22
CA LEU A 56 4.23 -13.16 17.45
C LEU A 56 5.18 -13.20 18.65
N SER A 57 5.50 -14.39 19.17
CA SER A 57 6.36 -14.55 20.36
C SER A 57 7.73 -13.91 20.18
N GLU A 58 8.28 -13.88 18.96
CA GLU A 58 9.52 -13.16 18.66
C GLU A 58 9.39 -11.65 18.92
N VAL A 59 8.30 -11.02 18.46
CA VAL A 59 8.04 -9.59 18.68
C VAL A 59 7.85 -9.31 20.17
N VAL A 60 7.12 -10.18 20.88
CA VAL A 60 6.95 -10.08 22.34
C VAL A 60 8.29 -10.21 23.07
N ASN A 61 9.16 -11.13 22.65
CA ASN A 61 10.49 -11.30 23.24
C ASN A 61 11.38 -10.07 23.00
N ILE A 62 11.30 -9.44 21.81
CA ILE A 62 11.99 -8.18 21.51
C ILE A 62 11.49 -7.07 22.43
N TYR A 63 10.18 -6.96 22.66
CA TYR A 63 9.59 -6.02 23.61
C TYR A 63 10.13 -6.21 25.04
N GLU A 64 10.16 -7.44 25.55
CA GLU A 64 10.66 -7.70 26.91
C GLU A 64 12.16 -7.38 27.03
N ALA A 65 12.95 -7.66 25.99
CA ALA A 65 14.37 -7.29 25.95
C ALA A 65 14.59 -5.77 25.89
N TYR A 66 13.81 -5.07 25.05
CA TYR A 66 13.84 -3.62 24.93
C TYR A 66 13.43 -2.94 26.26
N SER A 67 12.30 -3.35 26.85
CA SER A 67 11.81 -2.81 28.13
C SER A 67 12.81 -3.00 29.27
N LYS A 68 13.53 -4.13 29.27
CA LYS A 68 14.61 -4.38 30.23
C LYS A 68 15.77 -3.41 30.00
N ALA A 69 16.22 -3.24 28.76
CA ALA A 69 17.32 -2.35 28.43
C ALA A 69 17.00 -0.88 28.80
N GLU A 70 15.77 -0.42 28.54
CA GLU A 70 15.32 0.92 28.95
C GLU A 70 15.38 1.10 30.48
N LYS A 71 14.89 0.13 31.25
CA LYS A 71 14.95 0.17 32.73
C LYS A 71 16.38 0.19 33.27
N GLU A 72 17.29 -0.49 32.58
CA GLU A 72 18.70 -0.56 32.93
C GLU A 72 19.52 0.62 32.36
N GLY A 73 18.91 1.49 31.55
CA GLY A 73 19.58 2.62 30.88
C GLY A 73 20.62 2.18 29.85
N SER A 74 20.44 1.00 29.25
CA SER A 74 21.35 0.40 28.27
C SER A 74 20.91 0.71 26.84
N GLU A 75 21.86 0.82 25.91
CA GLU A 75 21.58 0.99 24.49
C GLU A 75 20.92 -0.28 23.92
N TYR A 76 19.83 -0.11 23.17
CA TYR A 76 19.12 -1.19 22.48
C TYR A 76 18.73 -0.72 21.09
N ASP A 77 19.26 -1.38 20.06
CA ASP A 77 18.96 -1.09 18.66
C ASP A 77 17.61 -1.74 18.29
N LEU A 78 16.52 -1.06 18.63
CA LEU A 78 15.16 -1.55 18.46
C LEU A 78 14.82 -1.82 16.99
N SER A 79 15.14 -0.87 16.11
CA SER A 79 14.87 -1.00 14.68
C SER A 79 15.53 -2.24 14.09
N LYS A 80 16.80 -2.49 14.44
CA LYS A 80 17.52 -3.69 13.99
C LYS A 80 16.97 -4.97 14.60
N ALA A 81 16.52 -4.94 15.85
CA ALA A 81 15.90 -6.11 16.48
C ALA A 81 14.59 -6.49 15.79
N LEU A 82 13.76 -5.51 15.42
CA LEU A 82 12.45 -5.73 14.78
C LEU A 82 12.57 -6.09 13.30
N GLU A 83 13.29 -5.28 12.52
CA GLU A 83 13.30 -5.40 11.06
C GLU A 83 14.51 -6.14 10.52
N GLY A 84 15.59 -6.26 11.31
CA GLY A 84 16.78 -7.04 10.96
C GLY A 84 17.31 -6.68 9.56
N SER A 85 17.45 -7.70 8.71
CA SER A 85 17.96 -7.53 7.34
C SER A 85 17.03 -6.75 6.42
N ARG A 86 15.77 -6.48 6.82
CA ARG A 86 14.90 -5.60 6.02
C ARG A 86 15.45 -4.18 6.00
N LEU A 87 16.14 -3.72 7.05
CA LEU A 87 16.79 -2.40 7.05
C LEU A 87 17.97 -2.31 6.07
N ASP A 88 18.59 -3.44 5.71
CA ASP A 88 19.66 -3.46 4.71
C ASP A 88 19.15 -2.96 3.35
N CYS A 89 17.85 -3.08 3.07
CA CYS A 89 17.28 -2.56 1.83
C CYS A 89 17.45 -1.04 1.71
N ILE A 90 17.37 -0.30 2.82
CA ILE A 90 17.50 1.16 2.86
C ILE A 90 18.88 1.57 2.34
N ASN A 91 19.90 0.75 2.63
CA ASN A 91 21.28 0.99 2.23
C ASN A 91 21.58 0.56 0.78
N ASN A 92 20.71 -0.24 0.15
CA ASN A 92 20.90 -0.72 -1.22
C ASN A 92 20.66 0.35 -2.29
N GLY A 93 20.27 1.57 -1.88
CA GLY A 93 20.11 2.71 -2.77
C GLY A 93 18.97 2.53 -3.77
N LEU A 94 18.98 3.38 -4.78
CA LEU A 94 17.94 3.41 -5.81
C LEU A 94 18.17 2.35 -6.88
N VAL A 95 17.21 1.44 -7.06
CA VAL A 95 17.24 0.46 -8.14
C VAL A 95 16.45 0.98 -9.35
N LEU A 96 17.18 1.37 -10.41
CA LEU A 96 16.62 1.96 -11.64
C LEU A 96 16.23 0.92 -12.71
N SER A 97 16.60 -0.34 -12.53
CA SER A 97 16.33 -1.43 -13.50
C SER A 97 15.76 -2.67 -12.82
N ASP A 98 14.87 -2.46 -11.84
CA ASP A 98 14.21 -3.57 -11.19
C ASP A 98 13.31 -4.30 -12.18
N THR A 99 13.50 -5.60 -12.31
CA THR A 99 12.61 -6.51 -13.04
C THR A 99 12.19 -7.69 -12.16
N ALA A 100 12.69 -7.77 -10.93
CA ALA A 100 12.37 -8.80 -9.95
C ALA A 100 10.91 -8.68 -9.47
N PHE A 101 10.30 -7.52 -9.67
CA PHE A 101 8.88 -7.29 -9.46
C PHE A 101 8.00 -8.32 -10.18
N ALA A 102 8.42 -8.83 -11.35
CA ALA A 102 7.57 -9.64 -12.20
C ALA A 102 7.14 -10.95 -11.50
N VAL A 103 5.88 -11.33 -11.72
CA VAL A 103 5.37 -12.65 -11.35
C VAL A 103 5.41 -13.59 -12.55
N GLN A 104 5.64 -14.87 -12.29
CA GLN A 104 5.53 -15.95 -13.25
C GLN A 104 4.48 -16.91 -12.72
N LEU A 105 3.34 -16.98 -13.40
CA LEU A 105 2.17 -17.75 -12.97
C LEU A 105 1.73 -18.75 -14.06
N PRO A 106 2.64 -19.61 -14.58
CA PRO A 106 2.29 -20.58 -15.61
C PRO A 106 1.19 -21.56 -15.17
N GLN A 107 1.04 -21.79 -13.86
CA GLN A 107 -0.01 -22.62 -13.30
C GLN A 107 -1.43 -22.07 -13.55
N TYR A 108 -1.56 -20.75 -13.74
CA TYR A 108 -2.84 -20.12 -14.03
C TYR A 108 -3.07 -19.89 -15.52
N ALA A 109 -2.07 -20.18 -16.36
CA ALA A 109 -2.21 -20.07 -17.81
C ALA A 109 -3.34 -20.99 -18.30
N GLY A 110 -4.40 -20.38 -18.85
CA GLY A 110 -5.59 -21.13 -19.30
C GLY A 110 -6.52 -21.59 -18.17
N SER A 111 -6.42 -20.99 -16.98
CA SER A 111 -7.40 -21.18 -15.91
C SER A 111 -8.81 -20.88 -16.43
N LYS A 112 -9.80 -21.68 -16.01
CA LYS A 112 -11.23 -21.41 -16.29
C LYS A 112 -11.74 -20.21 -15.49
N GLN A 113 -11.03 -19.84 -14.43
CA GLN A 113 -11.32 -18.65 -13.65
C GLN A 113 -10.62 -17.47 -14.36
N PRO A 114 -11.37 -16.46 -14.87
CA PRO A 114 -10.79 -15.37 -15.66
C PRO A 114 -9.79 -14.46 -14.91
N PHE A 115 -10.00 -14.25 -13.61
CA PHE A 115 -9.03 -13.56 -12.74
C PHE A 115 -7.65 -14.19 -12.86
N LEU A 116 -7.59 -15.48 -12.53
CA LEU A 116 -6.35 -16.23 -12.45
C LEU A 116 -5.69 -16.30 -13.83
N ALA A 117 -6.48 -16.49 -14.89
CA ALA A 117 -5.98 -16.57 -16.26
C ALA A 117 -5.20 -15.31 -16.69
N ASP A 118 -5.67 -14.11 -16.31
CA ASP A 118 -5.03 -12.84 -16.70
C ASP A 118 -4.12 -12.25 -15.60
N ALA A 119 -4.01 -12.91 -14.43
CA ALA A 119 -3.33 -12.40 -13.23
C ALA A 119 -1.90 -11.92 -13.50
N GLN A 120 -1.13 -12.74 -14.21
CA GLN A 120 0.24 -12.40 -14.56
C GLN A 120 0.32 -11.14 -15.41
N ASP A 121 -0.50 -11.04 -16.45
CA ASP A 121 -0.46 -9.92 -17.39
C ASP A 121 -0.96 -8.63 -16.77
N PHE A 122 -2.01 -8.70 -15.94
CA PHE A 122 -2.47 -7.55 -15.17
C PHE A 122 -1.37 -7.01 -14.26
N TYR A 123 -0.84 -7.86 -13.37
CA TYR A 123 0.17 -7.46 -12.39
C TYR A 123 1.44 -6.94 -13.08
N ASN A 124 2.00 -7.70 -14.02
CA ASN A 124 3.26 -7.34 -14.67
C ASN A 124 3.12 -6.06 -15.51
N SER A 125 1.96 -5.81 -16.12
CA SER A 125 1.73 -4.58 -16.89
C SER A 125 1.61 -3.35 -16.01
N CYS A 126 0.89 -3.45 -14.88
CA CYS A 126 0.86 -2.37 -13.89
C CYS A 126 2.28 -2.06 -13.40
N ARG A 127 3.04 -3.08 -12.97
CA ARG A 127 4.39 -2.88 -12.42
C ARG A 127 5.36 -2.30 -13.44
N PHE A 128 5.38 -2.86 -14.65
CA PHE A 128 6.17 -2.30 -15.74
C PHE A 128 5.85 -0.81 -15.95
N THR A 129 4.56 -0.45 -16.02
CA THR A 129 4.13 0.94 -16.23
C THR A 129 4.65 1.86 -15.14
N PHE A 130 4.48 1.48 -13.87
CA PHE A 130 4.84 2.34 -12.74
C PHE A 130 6.33 2.42 -12.46
N ASP A 131 7.11 1.39 -12.80
CA ASP A 131 8.57 1.45 -12.67
C ASP A 131 9.18 2.36 -13.75
N ILE A 132 8.67 2.30 -14.98
CA ILE A 132 9.04 3.26 -16.04
C ILE A 132 8.64 4.68 -15.65
N TRP A 133 7.42 4.87 -15.13
CA TRP A 133 6.95 6.18 -14.66
C TRP A 133 7.82 6.74 -13.51
N SER A 134 8.17 5.89 -12.55
CA SER A 134 9.03 6.27 -11.42
C SER A 134 10.40 6.76 -11.90
N ASN A 135 11.01 6.07 -12.87
CA ASN A 135 12.27 6.51 -13.46
C ASN A 135 12.10 7.82 -14.23
N PHE A 136 11.02 7.98 -14.98
CA PHE A 136 10.75 9.23 -15.69
C PHE A 136 10.61 10.43 -14.72
N ASP A 137 9.92 10.26 -13.59
CA ASP A 137 9.83 11.27 -12.53
C ASP A 137 11.21 11.64 -11.95
N LEU A 138 12.09 10.64 -11.76
CA LEU A 138 13.46 10.86 -11.31
C LEU A 138 14.29 11.63 -12.33
N TRP A 139 14.21 11.27 -13.61
CA TRP A 139 14.89 12.00 -14.68
C TRP A 139 14.44 13.46 -14.73
N LEU A 140 13.14 13.73 -14.60
CA LEU A 140 12.60 15.08 -14.62
C LEU A 140 13.19 15.95 -13.49
N ARG A 141 13.37 15.38 -12.29
CA ARG A 141 14.05 16.05 -11.16
C ARG A 141 15.52 16.35 -11.42
N SER A 142 16.26 15.36 -11.92
CA SER A 142 17.66 15.55 -12.28
C SER A 142 17.81 16.65 -13.33
N SER A 143 16.89 16.72 -14.29
CA SER A 143 16.89 17.77 -15.32
C SER A 143 16.50 19.16 -14.81
N THR A 144 15.83 19.28 -13.66
CA THR A 144 15.33 20.55 -13.11
C THR A 144 16.13 21.06 -11.89
N GLY A 145 17.25 20.41 -11.55
CA GLY A 145 18.24 20.92 -10.59
C GLY A 145 18.31 20.23 -9.23
N SER A 146 17.78 19.01 -9.09
CA SER A 146 17.94 18.17 -7.88
C SER A 146 18.69 16.87 -8.24
N GLU A 147 19.99 16.82 -7.97
CA GLU A 147 20.84 15.66 -8.26
C GLU A 147 20.72 14.61 -7.14
N LEU A 148 19.66 13.80 -7.16
CA LEU A 148 19.62 12.53 -6.42
C LEU A 148 20.29 11.40 -7.21
N VAL A 149 20.28 11.50 -8.54
CA VAL A 149 20.73 10.48 -9.50
C VAL A 149 21.11 11.18 -10.80
N GLU A 150 22.15 10.70 -11.48
CA GLU A 150 22.50 11.18 -12.82
C GLU A 150 21.44 10.82 -13.86
N SER A 151 21.05 11.79 -14.70
CA SER A 151 20.07 11.56 -15.77
C SER A 151 20.47 10.42 -16.71
N ALA A 152 21.78 10.21 -16.92
CA ALA A 152 22.32 9.12 -17.72
C ALA A 152 22.03 7.75 -17.11
N ASP A 153 22.14 7.62 -15.78
CA ASP A 153 21.87 6.36 -15.07
C ASP A 153 20.38 6.03 -15.09
N VAL A 154 19.51 7.04 -14.98
CA VAL A 154 18.06 6.86 -15.10
C VAL A 154 17.66 6.39 -16.49
N ILE A 155 18.24 7.00 -17.54
CA ILE A 155 18.03 6.60 -18.94
C ILE A 155 18.48 5.15 -19.17
N GLU A 156 19.68 4.79 -18.70
CA GLU A 156 20.21 3.44 -18.86
C GLU A 156 19.43 2.40 -18.04
N GLY A 157 19.02 2.75 -16.82
CA GLY A 157 18.17 1.91 -15.99
C GLY A 157 16.82 1.63 -16.64
N THR A 158 16.15 2.68 -17.14
CA THR A 158 14.86 2.56 -17.83
C THR A 158 14.95 1.69 -19.08
N ARG A 159 16.03 1.84 -19.85
CA ARG A 159 16.28 1.03 -21.05
C ARG A 159 16.36 -0.48 -20.73
N LYS A 160 16.90 -0.85 -19.57
CA LYS A 160 17.06 -2.24 -19.13
C LYS A 160 15.76 -2.89 -18.67
N ILE A 161 14.73 -2.12 -18.32
CA ILE A 161 13.43 -2.67 -17.91
C ILE A 161 12.76 -3.30 -19.13
N SER A 162 12.65 -4.63 -19.10
CA SER A 162 12.11 -5.42 -20.22
C SER A 162 10.62 -5.70 -20.04
N GLU A 163 9.86 -5.42 -21.10
CA GLU A 163 8.45 -5.73 -21.23
C GLU A 163 8.16 -7.23 -21.41
N ASN A 164 9.18 -8.07 -21.51
CA ASN A 164 9.04 -9.52 -21.68
C ASN A 164 8.36 -10.23 -20.50
N CYS A 165 8.21 -9.55 -19.36
CA CYS A 165 7.40 -10.03 -18.26
C CYS A 165 5.89 -10.11 -18.59
N ILE A 166 5.43 -9.38 -19.62
CA ILE A 166 4.03 -9.37 -20.07
C ILE A 166 3.84 -10.44 -21.15
N SER A 167 3.09 -11.49 -20.86
CA SER A 167 2.76 -12.60 -21.76
C SER A 167 1.90 -12.16 -22.94
N ASP A 168 0.85 -11.35 -22.73
CA ASP A 168 -0.01 -10.89 -23.81
C ASP A 168 0.73 -10.02 -24.82
N LYS A 169 0.72 -10.46 -26.08
CA LYS A 169 1.45 -9.80 -27.17
C LYS A 169 1.00 -8.37 -27.43
N LYS A 170 -0.29 -8.07 -27.39
CA LYS A 170 -0.80 -6.72 -27.68
C LYS A 170 -0.46 -5.76 -26.54
N LEU A 171 -0.57 -6.23 -25.30
CA LEU A 171 -0.24 -5.47 -24.10
C LEU A 171 1.26 -5.21 -24.01
N ARG A 172 2.08 -6.22 -24.33
CA ARG A 172 3.54 -6.07 -24.45
C ARG A 172 3.94 -5.01 -25.47
N VAL A 173 3.32 -5.01 -26.65
CA VAL A 173 3.57 -3.97 -27.67
C VAL A 173 3.16 -2.58 -27.18
N ALA A 174 2.01 -2.46 -26.50
CA ALA A 174 1.57 -1.19 -25.93
C ALA A 174 2.53 -0.68 -24.83
N ALA A 175 3.00 -1.58 -23.97
CA ALA A 175 3.98 -1.29 -22.92
C ALA A 175 5.32 -0.84 -23.51
N ASN A 176 5.82 -1.52 -24.55
CA ASN A 176 7.04 -1.10 -25.23
C ASN A 176 6.89 0.30 -25.86
N ASN A 177 5.78 0.56 -26.55
CA ASN A 177 5.52 1.88 -27.15
C ASN A 177 5.46 2.99 -26.09
N TYR A 178 4.89 2.72 -24.92
CA TYR A 178 4.87 3.65 -23.79
C TYR A 178 6.28 3.96 -23.29
N LYS A 179 7.10 2.92 -23.03
CA LYS A 179 8.50 3.07 -22.63
C LYS A 179 9.28 3.88 -23.66
N ASP A 180 9.20 3.51 -24.94
CA ASP A 180 9.93 4.20 -26.03
C ASP A 180 9.52 5.68 -26.15
N SER A 181 8.24 5.99 -25.92
CA SER A 181 7.74 7.37 -25.93
C SER A 181 8.32 8.20 -24.78
N LEU A 182 8.35 7.65 -23.56
CA LEU A 182 8.98 8.33 -22.42
C LEU A 182 10.49 8.45 -22.60
N MET A 183 11.15 7.42 -23.15
CA MET A 183 12.59 7.49 -23.48
C MET A 183 12.91 8.59 -24.48
N LEU A 184 12.03 8.83 -25.46
CA LEU A 184 12.17 9.93 -26.41
C LEU A 184 12.05 11.30 -25.71
N LEU A 185 11.12 11.45 -24.76
CA LEU A 185 11.02 12.66 -23.95
C LEU A 185 12.28 12.89 -23.11
N MET A 186 12.79 11.84 -22.46
CA MET A 186 14.01 11.91 -21.65
C MET A 186 15.29 12.18 -22.46
N SER A 187 15.25 12.00 -23.79
CA SER A 187 16.39 12.27 -24.67
C SER A 187 16.58 13.76 -24.98
N LYS A 188 15.62 14.62 -24.59
CA LYS A 188 15.64 16.06 -24.83
C LYS A 188 15.63 16.80 -23.49
N PRO A 189 16.27 17.98 -23.38
CA PRO A 189 16.07 18.87 -22.25
C PRO A 189 14.58 19.17 -22.02
N TYR A 190 14.17 19.33 -20.77
CA TYR A 190 12.77 19.63 -20.43
C TYR A 190 12.27 20.92 -21.09
N GLU A 191 13.16 21.89 -21.26
CA GLU A 191 12.90 23.18 -21.92
C GLU A 191 12.56 23.05 -23.41
N GLU A 192 12.89 21.91 -24.03
CA GLU A 192 12.62 21.63 -25.44
C GLU A 192 11.31 20.87 -25.68
N TRP A 193 10.55 20.57 -24.62
CA TRP A 193 9.26 19.91 -24.75
C TRP A 193 8.23 20.85 -25.38
N CYS A 194 7.50 20.35 -26.36
CA CYS A 194 6.42 21.09 -27.00
C CYS A 194 5.08 20.88 -26.26
N GLU A 195 4.07 21.70 -26.57
CA GLU A 195 2.72 21.57 -25.97
C GLU A 195 2.08 20.18 -26.18
N ASN A 196 2.55 19.40 -27.16
CA ASN A 196 2.07 18.03 -27.42
C ASN A 196 2.85 16.94 -26.67
N ASP A 197 3.94 17.29 -25.98
CA ASP A 197 4.76 16.35 -25.21
C ASP A 197 4.15 16.13 -23.81
N ASN A 198 2.97 15.50 -23.77
CA ASN A 198 2.24 15.24 -22.54
C ASN A 198 2.50 13.81 -22.02
N SER A 199 3.49 13.67 -21.13
CA SER A 199 3.84 12.41 -20.48
C SER A 199 2.68 11.78 -19.71
N MET A 200 1.77 12.60 -19.15
CA MET A 200 0.58 12.10 -18.49
C MET A 200 -0.38 11.42 -19.45
N ASP A 201 -0.55 11.94 -20.67
CA ASP A 201 -1.42 11.31 -21.67
C ASP A 201 -0.88 9.93 -22.10
N LEU A 202 0.46 9.77 -22.12
CA LEU A 202 1.09 8.48 -22.36
C LEU A 202 0.77 7.48 -21.26
N LEU A 203 0.87 7.89 -19.99
CA LEU A 203 0.50 7.08 -18.84
C LEU A 203 -0.99 6.71 -18.89
N LEU A 204 -1.87 7.70 -19.05
CA LEU A 204 -3.32 7.50 -19.12
C LEU A 204 -3.72 6.57 -20.27
N ARG A 205 -3.07 6.67 -21.43
CA ARG A 205 -3.35 5.79 -22.56
C ARG A 205 -2.99 4.33 -22.26
N LEU A 206 -1.82 4.05 -21.69
CA LEU A 206 -1.44 2.68 -21.34
C LEU A 206 -2.31 2.15 -20.19
N SER A 207 -2.55 2.95 -19.16
CA SER A 207 -3.45 2.62 -18.05
C SER A 207 -4.84 2.25 -18.56
N GLY A 208 -5.41 2.99 -19.52
CA GLY A 208 -6.70 2.66 -20.11
C GLY A 208 -6.70 1.37 -20.95
N ILE A 209 -5.54 0.92 -21.48
CA ILE A 209 -5.41 -0.39 -22.14
C ILE A 209 -5.37 -1.51 -21.10
N ILE A 210 -4.65 -1.29 -19.98
CA ILE A 210 -4.60 -2.22 -18.85
C ILE A 210 -5.99 -2.34 -18.22
N GLU A 211 -6.66 -1.22 -17.96
CA GLU A 211 -7.99 -1.16 -17.35
C GLU A 211 -9.06 -1.89 -18.18
N LYS A 212 -8.99 -1.80 -19.52
CA LYS A 212 -9.88 -2.57 -20.41
C LYS A 212 -9.72 -4.09 -20.28
N ARG A 213 -8.60 -4.55 -19.72
CA ARG A 213 -8.29 -5.94 -19.41
C ARG A 213 -8.34 -6.24 -17.92
N ALA A 214 -8.47 -5.20 -17.09
CA ALA A 214 -8.61 -5.34 -15.66
C ALA A 214 -9.94 -6.00 -15.36
N TYR A 215 -9.95 -6.66 -14.22
CA TYR A 215 -11.11 -7.40 -13.80
C TYR A 215 -12.21 -6.49 -13.31
N LYS A 216 -13.44 -6.93 -13.52
CA LYS A 216 -14.60 -6.22 -13.08
C LYS A 216 -15.50 -7.24 -12.36
N TYR A 217 -15.86 -6.98 -11.09
CA TYR A 217 -16.56 -7.89 -10.13
C TYR A 217 -17.80 -7.36 -9.35
N TYR A 218 -18.17 -6.06 -9.35
CA TYR A 218 -19.43 -5.55 -8.75
C TYR A 218 -20.29 -4.63 -9.61
N SER A 219 -21.62 -4.74 -9.65
CA SER A 219 -22.42 -4.01 -10.66
C SER A 219 -22.57 -2.54 -10.31
N ARG A 220 -22.42 -2.23 -9.02
CA ARG A 220 -22.51 -0.90 -8.43
C ARG A 220 -21.36 -0.75 -7.46
N GLN A 221 -20.55 0.28 -7.68
CA GLN A 221 -19.38 0.57 -6.85
C GLN A 221 -19.79 0.94 -5.41
N GLU A 222 -20.89 1.67 -5.25
CA GLU A 222 -21.47 2.04 -3.95
C GLU A 222 -21.73 0.78 -3.10
N ASP A 223 -22.48 -0.20 -3.64
CA ASP A 223 -22.78 -1.46 -2.95
C ASP A 223 -21.50 -2.23 -2.52
N PHE A 224 -20.41 -2.15 -3.30
CA PHE A 224 -19.14 -2.76 -2.93
C PHE A 224 -18.47 -2.04 -1.75
N VAL A 225 -18.45 -0.71 -1.80
CA VAL A 225 -17.89 0.13 -0.74
C VAL A 225 -18.67 -0.07 0.56
N ASP A 226 -20.00 -0.14 0.48
CA ASP A 226 -20.86 -0.43 1.63
C ASP A 226 -20.53 -1.82 2.20
N SER A 227 -20.39 -2.84 1.35
CA SER A 227 -20.01 -4.20 1.77
C SER A 227 -18.63 -4.25 2.44
N LEU A 228 -17.64 -3.51 1.92
CA LEU A 228 -16.32 -3.39 2.55
C LEU A 228 -16.39 -2.68 3.91
N THR A 229 -17.21 -1.63 4.00
CA THR A 229 -17.42 -0.87 5.22
C THR A 229 -18.07 -1.74 6.30
N ASP A 230 -19.10 -2.49 5.94
CA ASP A 230 -19.78 -3.43 6.84
C ASP A 230 -18.84 -4.53 7.32
N LEU A 231 -18.07 -5.14 6.41
CA LEU A 231 -17.05 -6.13 6.75
C LEU A 231 -15.98 -5.57 7.70
N GLY A 232 -15.49 -4.35 7.42
CA GLY A 232 -14.53 -3.66 8.27
C GLY A 232 -15.10 -3.38 9.66
N ASN A 233 -16.37 -3.00 9.75
CA ASN A 233 -17.07 -2.79 11.02
C ASN A 233 -17.28 -4.11 11.78
N GLU A 234 -17.67 -5.19 11.10
CA GLU A 234 -17.83 -6.52 11.72
C GLU A 234 -16.52 -7.00 12.33
N LEU A 235 -15.43 -6.91 11.56
CA LEU A 235 -14.08 -7.18 12.05
C LEU A 235 -13.79 -6.33 13.28
N ARG A 236 -13.81 -5.00 13.15
CA ARG A 236 -13.45 -4.11 14.27
C ARG A 236 -14.30 -4.34 15.53
N ASN A 237 -15.59 -4.67 15.38
CA ASN A 237 -16.45 -4.98 16.51
C ASN A 237 -16.06 -6.29 17.23
N ALA A 238 -15.53 -7.28 16.52
CA ALA A 238 -15.16 -8.58 17.08
C ALA A 238 -14.10 -8.47 18.19
N THR A 239 -13.21 -7.49 18.11
CA THR A 239 -12.13 -7.27 19.09
C THR A 239 -12.23 -5.93 19.82
N LYS A 240 -13.44 -5.35 19.86
CA LYS A 240 -13.69 -4.06 20.51
C LYS A 240 -13.39 -4.07 22.00
N ALA A 241 -13.70 -5.17 22.71
CA ALA A 241 -13.42 -5.28 24.15
C ALA A 241 -11.91 -5.23 24.46
N GLN A 242 -11.08 -5.82 23.59
CA GLN A 242 -9.63 -5.75 23.70
C GLN A 242 -9.12 -4.33 23.46
N LEU A 243 -9.71 -3.61 22.48
CA LEU A 243 -9.39 -2.20 22.22
C LEU A 243 -9.76 -1.30 23.41
N GLU A 244 -10.96 -1.47 23.98
CA GLU A 244 -11.38 -0.72 25.17
C GLU A 244 -10.43 -0.97 26.33
N THR A 245 -10.02 -2.21 26.55
CA THR A 245 -9.03 -2.55 27.59
C THR A 245 -7.68 -1.89 27.32
N TYR A 246 -7.22 -1.88 26.06
CA TYR A 246 -6.00 -1.17 25.66
C TYR A 246 -6.08 0.34 25.97
N GLN A 247 -7.18 0.99 25.61
CA GLN A 247 -7.38 2.43 25.86
C GLN A 247 -7.36 2.78 27.36
N HIS A 248 -7.94 1.92 28.20
CA HIS A 248 -7.95 2.08 29.66
C HIS A 248 -6.67 1.60 30.35
N THR A 249 -5.78 0.89 29.65
CA THR A 249 -4.49 0.46 30.20
C THR A 249 -3.58 1.68 30.38
N ASP A 250 -2.79 1.68 31.45
CA ASP A 250 -1.79 2.71 31.72
C ASP A 250 -0.80 2.85 30.55
N SER A 251 -0.44 4.08 30.17
CA SER A 251 0.33 4.35 28.94
C SER A 251 1.66 3.60 28.88
N LEU A 252 2.32 3.35 30.02
CA LEU A 252 3.57 2.60 30.07
C LEU A 252 3.39 1.09 29.83
N ASN A 253 2.17 0.58 29.94
CA ASN A 253 1.84 -0.85 29.80
C ASN A 253 0.99 -1.17 28.56
N ARG A 254 0.50 -0.15 27.84
CA ARG A 254 -0.38 -0.29 26.67
C ARG A 254 0.21 -1.17 25.58
N LEU A 255 1.45 -0.88 25.17
CA LEU A 255 2.13 -1.63 24.14
C LEU A 255 2.31 -3.11 24.54
N ARG A 256 2.72 -3.35 25.79
CA ARG A 256 2.85 -4.72 26.34
C ARG A 256 1.53 -5.49 26.25
N TYR A 257 0.46 -4.84 26.70
CA TYR A 257 -0.87 -5.42 26.66
C TYR A 257 -1.26 -5.78 25.22
N MET A 258 -1.08 -4.87 24.27
CA MET A 258 -1.49 -5.09 22.88
C MET A 258 -0.69 -6.19 22.20
N LEU A 259 0.64 -6.20 22.37
CA LEU A 259 1.49 -7.27 21.83
C LEU A 259 1.14 -8.65 22.42
N GLY A 260 0.83 -8.68 23.73
CA GLY A 260 0.34 -9.89 24.38
C GLY A 260 -0.99 -10.36 23.82
N ALA A 261 -1.98 -9.45 23.74
CA ALA A 261 -3.30 -9.76 23.23
C ALA A 261 -3.28 -10.25 21.77
N LEU A 262 -2.46 -9.64 20.91
CA LEU A 262 -2.26 -10.08 19.53
C LEU A 262 -1.64 -11.48 19.45
N ASN A 263 -0.72 -11.82 20.35
CA ASN A 263 -0.09 -13.14 20.40
C ASN A 263 -1.01 -14.22 21.00
N GLU A 264 -2.01 -13.81 21.78
CA GLU A 264 -3.00 -14.70 22.42
C GLU A 264 -4.25 -14.95 21.55
N CYS A 265 -4.43 -14.20 20.45
CA CYS A 265 -5.50 -14.45 19.50
C CYS A 265 -5.49 -15.92 19.04
N SER A 266 -6.67 -16.52 18.94
CA SER A 266 -6.78 -17.93 18.55
C SER A 266 -6.76 -18.09 17.02
N THR A 267 -7.31 -17.11 16.31
CA THR A 267 -7.43 -17.15 14.85
C THR A 267 -6.72 -15.96 14.20
N PHE A 268 -6.30 -16.15 12.95
CA PHE A 268 -5.72 -15.09 12.13
C PHE A 268 -6.70 -13.95 11.89
N ASP A 269 -7.99 -14.25 11.71
CA ASP A 269 -9.02 -13.24 11.49
C ASP A 269 -9.23 -12.34 12.73
N GLU A 270 -9.25 -12.95 13.93
CA GLU A 270 -9.25 -12.21 15.20
C GLU A 270 -7.98 -11.37 15.35
N GLN A 271 -6.81 -11.92 15.00
CA GLN A 271 -5.54 -11.22 15.08
C GLN A 271 -5.48 -10.01 14.13
N CYS A 272 -5.93 -10.16 12.88
CA CYS A 272 -6.06 -9.07 11.92
C CYS A 272 -7.06 -8.01 12.39
N SER A 273 -8.21 -8.43 12.93
CA SER A 273 -9.20 -7.53 13.52
C SER A 273 -8.62 -6.68 14.66
N LEU A 274 -7.93 -7.32 15.61
CA LEU A 274 -7.32 -6.63 16.73
C LEU A 274 -6.23 -5.67 16.26
N PHE A 275 -5.41 -6.10 15.29
CA PHE A 275 -4.40 -5.25 14.67
C PHE A 275 -5.03 -3.99 14.05
N LEU A 276 -6.10 -4.12 13.25
CA LEU A 276 -6.78 -2.97 12.63
C LEU A 276 -7.40 -2.00 13.65
N ASN A 277 -7.90 -2.52 14.77
CA ASN A 277 -8.38 -1.68 15.87
C ASN A 277 -7.24 -0.92 16.57
N TRP A 278 -6.12 -1.60 16.82
CA TRP A 278 -4.97 -1.00 17.48
C TRP A 278 -4.38 0.15 16.67
N ILE A 279 -4.08 -0.10 15.40
CA ILE A 279 -3.35 0.87 14.55
C ILE A 279 -4.11 2.18 14.35
N ASP A 280 -5.43 2.12 14.33
CA ASP A 280 -6.30 3.28 14.09
C ASP A 280 -6.63 4.03 15.40
N SER A 281 -6.23 3.49 16.54
CA SER A 281 -6.40 4.14 17.85
C SER A 281 -5.42 5.29 18.01
N LYS A 282 -5.89 6.42 18.56
CA LYS A 282 -5.04 7.57 18.88
C LYS A 282 -3.90 7.22 19.83
N GLU A 283 -4.13 6.31 20.76
CA GLU A 283 -3.15 5.84 21.74
C GLU A 283 -1.95 5.13 21.08
N ALA A 284 -2.09 4.69 19.84
CA ALA A 284 -1.05 3.97 19.08
C ALA A 284 -0.14 4.90 18.25
N GLU A 285 -0.27 6.22 18.38
CA GLU A 285 0.51 7.22 17.61
C GLU A 285 2.04 7.01 17.73
N MET A 286 2.51 6.50 18.86
CA MET A 286 3.94 6.27 19.13
C MET A 286 4.38 4.82 18.93
N ASP A 287 3.50 3.94 18.47
CA ASP A 287 3.74 2.49 18.38
C ASP A 287 4.24 2.05 16.99
N ASP A 288 4.58 2.99 16.09
CA ASP A 288 4.79 2.72 14.66
C ASP A 288 5.80 1.62 14.34
N GLU A 289 6.97 1.56 15.01
CA GLU A 289 7.95 0.48 14.78
C GLU A 289 7.37 -0.91 15.08
N TRP A 290 6.58 -1.02 16.15
CA TRP A 290 5.92 -2.28 16.55
C TRP A 290 4.81 -2.66 15.58
N ILE A 291 4.05 -1.66 15.13
CA ILE A 291 2.98 -1.84 14.14
C ILE A 291 3.56 -2.33 12.81
N ILE A 292 4.67 -1.74 12.35
CA ILE A 292 5.37 -2.16 11.14
C ILE A 292 5.83 -3.62 11.28
N ALA A 293 6.43 -3.98 12.41
CA ALA A 293 6.91 -5.33 12.65
C ALA A 293 5.77 -6.36 12.65
N VAL A 294 4.67 -6.07 13.35
CA VAL A 294 3.48 -6.95 13.38
C VAL A 294 2.86 -7.06 11.99
N ALA A 295 2.62 -5.94 11.29
CA ALA A 295 2.08 -5.97 9.92
C ALA A 295 2.95 -6.80 8.99
N GLY A 296 4.28 -6.66 9.11
CA GLY A 296 5.25 -7.44 8.35
C GLY A 296 5.16 -8.94 8.63
N ARG A 297 4.91 -9.36 9.88
CA ARG A 297 4.71 -10.78 10.25
C ARG A 297 3.36 -11.30 9.74
N LEU A 298 2.30 -10.50 9.79
CA LEU A 298 1.00 -10.86 9.23
C LEU A 298 1.08 -11.07 7.72
N ILE A 299 1.75 -10.18 6.98
CA ILE A 299 1.97 -10.30 5.54
C ILE A 299 2.83 -11.54 5.19
N ASP A 300 3.93 -11.75 5.91
CA ASP A 300 4.86 -12.86 5.66
C ASP A 300 4.25 -14.24 5.94
N SER A 301 3.17 -14.30 6.72
CA SER A 301 2.47 -15.56 7.00
C SER A 301 1.83 -16.20 5.76
N GLY A 302 1.59 -15.42 4.70
CA GLY A 302 0.89 -15.89 3.49
C GLY A 302 -0.57 -16.31 3.73
N LYS A 303 -1.15 -15.90 4.87
CA LYS A 303 -2.55 -16.13 5.24
C LYS A 303 -3.43 -15.02 4.68
N TYR A 304 -4.61 -15.38 4.20
CA TYR A 304 -5.55 -14.42 3.62
C TYR A 304 -6.51 -13.91 4.69
N ASN A 305 -6.73 -12.60 4.68
CA ASN A 305 -7.84 -11.93 5.35
C ASN A 305 -8.37 -10.86 4.39
N PRO A 306 -9.68 -10.55 4.39
CA PRO A 306 -10.24 -9.53 3.49
C PRO A 306 -9.58 -8.15 3.59
N CYS A 307 -9.03 -7.78 4.74
CA CYS A 307 -8.34 -6.51 4.97
C CYS A 307 -6.82 -6.57 4.69
N LEU A 308 -6.33 -7.58 3.97
CA LEU A 308 -4.90 -7.70 3.65
C LEU A 308 -4.36 -6.48 2.88
N ASN A 309 -5.18 -5.83 2.05
CA ASN A 309 -4.82 -4.58 1.38
C ASN A 309 -4.59 -3.45 2.38
N ASP A 310 -5.40 -3.36 3.44
CA ASP A 310 -5.29 -2.32 4.47
C ASP A 310 -4.05 -2.55 5.34
N ILE A 311 -3.81 -3.80 5.76
CA ILE A 311 -2.59 -4.19 6.48
C ILE A 311 -1.34 -3.84 5.67
N TRP A 312 -1.37 -4.14 4.37
CA TRP A 312 -0.28 -3.80 3.46
C TRP A 312 -0.11 -2.28 3.28
N LEU A 313 -1.20 -1.51 3.19
CA LEU A 313 -1.17 -0.04 3.11
C LEU A 313 -0.53 0.58 4.35
N VAL A 314 -0.92 0.09 5.52
CA VAL A 314 -0.41 0.55 6.82
C VAL A 314 1.07 0.23 6.94
N TRP A 315 1.48 -0.99 6.64
CA TRP A 315 2.89 -1.37 6.60
C TRP A 315 3.67 -0.44 5.67
N ARG A 316 3.16 -0.22 4.45
CA ARG A 316 3.76 0.63 3.42
C ARG A 316 3.98 2.07 3.90
N CYS A 317 2.94 2.72 4.43
CA CYS A 317 3.02 4.14 4.76
C CYS A 317 3.87 4.37 6.01
N LEU A 318 3.69 3.54 7.05
CA LEU A 318 4.47 3.66 8.28
C LEU A 318 5.94 3.29 8.07
N PHE A 319 6.25 2.23 7.29
CA PHE A 319 7.64 1.90 6.97
C PHE A 319 8.34 3.04 6.22
N GLN A 320 7.66 3.67 5.26
CA GLN A 320 8.18 4.83 4.55
C GLN A 320 8.47 5.98 5.51
N ILE A 321 7.53 6.32 6.40
CA ILE A 321 7.65 7.44 7.34
C ILE A 321 8.78 7.18 8.34
N GLN A 322 8.77 6.00 8.96
CA GLN A 322 9.65 5.64 10.07
C GLN A 322 11.11 5.41 9.64
N TYR A 323 11.32 4.70 8.53
CA TYR A 323 12.66 4.22 8.16
C TYR A 323 13.27 4.89 6.94
N CYS A 324 12.44 5.43 6.03
CA CYS A 324 12.93 6.08 4.81
C CYS A 324 12.78 7.61 4.84
N GLY A 325 11.86 8.12 5.67
CA GLY A 325 11.55 9.53 5.83
C GLY A 325 10.36 10.01 4.99
N ILE A 326 9.91 11.23 5.30
CA ILE A 326 8.71 11.86 4.70
C ILE A 326 9.05 12.83 3.56
N SER A 327 10.34 13.06 3.28
CA SER A 327 10.75 13.96 2.21
C SER A 327 10.27 13.44 0.86
N ARG A 328 10.11 14.35 -0.11
CA ARG A 328 9.92 13.95 -1.51
C ARG A 328 11.11 13.17 -2.08
N ASP A 329 12.27 13.28 -1.42
CA ASP A 329 13.49 12.57 -1.81
C ASP A 329 13.62 11.21 -1.10
N SER A 330 12.75 10.96 -0.12
CA SER A 330 12.68 9.70 0.62
C SER A 330 11.78 8.70 -0.11
N SER A 331 12.25 7.46 -0.23
CA SER A 331 11.48 6.38 -0.83
C SER A 331 11.91 5.02 -0.31
N ILE A 332 10.96 4.12 -0.11
CA ILE A 332 11.26 2.69 -0.03
C ILE A 332 11.88 2.27 -1.38
N PRO A 333 13.01 1.54 -1.38
CA PRO A 333 13.55 0.95 -2.60
C PRO A 333 12.51 0.09 -3.31
N ASN A 334 12.29 0.34 -4.61
CA ASN A 334 11.22 -0.29 -5.38
C ASN A 334 11.26 -1.83 -5.29
N GLY A 335 12.43 -2.46 -5.34
CA GLY A 335 12.56 -3.92 -5.24
C GLY A 335 12.03 -4.49 -3.93
N PHE A 336 12.44 -3.94 -2.79
CA PHE A 336 11.96 -4.40 -1.48
C PHE A 336 10.45 -4.22 -1.34
N TYR A 337 9.95 -3.06 -1.76
CA TYR A 337 8.52 -2.76 -1.75
C TYR A 337 7.72 -3.69 -2.68
N ASN A 338 8.24 -3.94 -3.89
CA ASN A 338 7.65 -4.83 -4.88
C ASN A 338 7.59 -6.28 -4.37
N ASP A 339 8.61 -6.73 -3.63
CA ASP A 339 8.63 -8.06 -3.03
C ASP A 339 7.53 -8.24 -1.98
N ILE A 340 7.31 -7.25 -1.12
CA ILE A 340 6.25 -7.30 -0.11
C ILE A 340 4.86 -7.21 -0.75
N ARG A 341 4.69 -6.32 -1.74
CA ARG A 341 3.46 -6.28 -2.56
C ARG A 341 3.18 -7.63 -3.22
N LYS A 342 4.21 -8.24 -3.81
CA LYS A 342 4.11 -9.52 -4.50
C LYS A 342 3.65 -10.64 -3.56
N LYS A 343 4.13 -10.68 -2.32
CA LYS A 343 3.63 -11.62 -1.31
C LYS A 343 2.11 -11.46 -1.10
N CYS A 344 1.63 -10.24 -0.87
CA CYS A 344 0.20 -10.01 -0.68
C CYS A 344 -0.62 -10.38 -1.92
N TYR A 345 -0.14 -10.03 -3.13
CA TYR A 345 -0.81 -10.40 -4.37
C TYR A 345 -0.94 -11.92 -4.53
N LEU A 346 0.15 -12.67 -4.30
CA LEU A 346 0.15 -14.12 -4.39
C LEU A 346 -0.76 -14.78 -3.34
N THR A 347 -0.84 -14.22 -2.12
CA THR A 347 -1.79 -14.65 -1.09
C THR A 347 -3.24 -14.54 -1.59
N CYS A 348 -3.61 -13.42 -2.20
CA CYS A 348 -4.95 -13.26 -2.78
C CYS A 348 -5.21 -14.23 -3.93
N LEU A 349 -4.22 -14.48 -4.81
CA LEU A 349 -4.40 -15.46 -5.89
C LEU A 349 -4.64 -16.88 -5.37
N LYS A 350 -3.93 -17.28 -4.30
CA LYS A 350 -4.13 -18.58 -3.65
C LYS A 350 -5.54 -18.70 -3.06
N ARG A 351 -6.07 -17.62 -2.48
CA ARG A 351 -7.47 -17.57 -2.01
C ARG A 351 -8.46 -17.73 -3.16
N ILE A 352 -8.24 -17.04 -4.29
CA ILE A 352 -9.10 -17.12 -5.48
C ILE A 352 -9.06 -18.53 -6.09
N GLU A 353 -7.93 -19.23 -6.01
CA GLU A 353 -7.82 -20.61 -6.48
C GLU A 353 -8.72 -21.57 -5.70
N SER A 354 -8.76 -21.45 -4.36
CA SER A 354 -9.63 -22.28 -3.49
C SER A 354 -11.07 -21.77 -3.40
N HIS A 355 -11.29 -20.47 -3.60
CA HIS A 355 -12.58 -19.78 -3.49
C HIS A 355 -12.80 -18.91 -4.73
N PRO A 356 -13.14 -19.51 -5.90
CA PRO A 356 -13.19 -18.82 -7.19
C PRO A 356 -14.29 -17.77 -7.35
N ASP A 357 -15.18 -17.66 -6.35
CA ASP A 357 -16.25 -16.67 -6.26
C ASP A 357 -15.97 -15.59 -5.19
N ASP A 358 -14.82 -15.64 -4.52
CA ASP A 358 -14.43 -14.65 -3.50
C ASP A 358 -14.05 -13.32 -4.16
N VAL A 359 -15.06 -12.46 -4.25
CA VAL A 359 -14.96 -11.13 -4.83
C VAL A 359 -14.10 -10.18 -3.99
N PHE A 360 -13.98 -10.38 -2.67
CA PHE A 360 -13.09 -9.57 -1.83
C PHE A 360 -11.63 -9.89 -2.14
N ALA A 361 -11.29 -11.16 -2.31
CA ALA A 361 -9.93 -11.59 -2.66
C ALA A 361 -9.52 -11.05 -4.05
N MET A 362 -10.43 -11.09 -5.02
CA MET A 362 -10.20 -10.52 -6.35
C MET A 362 -9.98 -9.01 -6.31
N ASN A 363 -10.77 -8.28 -5.53
CA ASN A 363 -10.59 -6.84 -5.36
C ASN A 363 -9.28 -6.50 -4.66
N CYS A 364 -8.97 -7.22 -3.59
CA CYS A 364 -7.74 -7.07 -2.85
C CYS A 364 -6.53 -7.30 -3.79
N ALA A 365 -6.56 -8.36 -4.60
CA ALA A 365 -5.53 -8.63 -5.61
C ALA A 365 -5.44 -7.51 -6.67
N ALA A 366 -6.57 -7.04 -7.20
CA ALA A 366 -6.60 -5.97 -8.20
C ALA A 366 -6.04 -4.66 -7.64
N PHE A 367 -6.44 -4.31 -6.42
CA PHE A 367 -5.96 -3.14 -5.70
C PHE A 367 -4.45 -3.22 -5.44
N ILE A 368 -3.96 -4.31 -4.85
CA ILE A 368 -2.54 -4.50 -4.53
C ILE A 368 -1.69 -4.49 -5.80
N GLY A 369 -2.10 -5.22 -6.85
CA GLY A 369 -1.37 -5.31 -8.11
C GLY A 369 -1.36 -4.02 -8.92
N GLY A 370 -2.47 -3.28 -8.88
CA GLY A 370 -2.67 -2.02 -9.59
C GLY A 370 -2.15 -0.78 -8.87
N ARG A 371 -1.96 -0.83 -7.55
CA ARG A 371 -1.50 0.32 -6.75
C ARG A 371 -0.13 0.78 -7.24
N THR A 372 0.10 2.08 -7.33
CA THR A 372 1.40 2.67 -7.66
C THR A 372 2.42 2.45 -6.54
N ASN A 373 3.71 2.64 -6.84
CA ASN A 373 4.71 2.85 -5.80
C ASN A 373 4.40 4.21 -5.13
N ILE A 374 4.87 4.44 -3.89
CA ILE A 374 4.73 5.74 -3.24
C ILE A 374 5.41 6.76 -4.16
N ASN A 375 4.63 7.70 -4.71
CA ASN A 375 5.19 8.70 -5.59
C ASN A 375 5.98 9.70 -4.75
N ARG A 376 7.20 9.97 -5.22
CA ARG A 376 8.10 10.97 -4.65
C ARG A 376 7.59 12.39 -4.87
N ILE A 377 6.87 12.63 -5.97
CA ILE A 377 6.19 13.90 -6.29
C ILE A 377 4.71 13.65 -6.61
N GLY A 378 4.06 12.87 -5.76
CA GLY A 378 2.63 12.64 -5.84
C GLY A 378 1.79 13.88 -5.58
N GLN A 379 0.51 13.68 -5.33
CA GLN A 379 -0.43 14.78 -5.03
C GLN A 379 -0.17 15.46 -3.67
N ALA A 380 0.75 14.92 -2.87
CA ALA A 380 1.13 15.49 -1.58
C ALA A 380 1.76 16.89 -1.76
N LEU A 381 1.08 17.89 -1.19
CA LEU A 381 1.54 19.29 -1.20
C LEU A 381 2.92 19.44 -0.55
N PHE A 382 3.20 18.64 0.49
CA PHE A 382 4.47 18.57 1.20
C PHE A 382 4.85 17.10 1.43
N GLY A 383 6.14 16.78 1.27
CA GLY A 383 6.62 15.42 1.43
C GLY A 383 6.15 14.45 0.35
N ASN A 384 6.39 13.16 0.58
CA ASN A 384 5.89 12.07 -0.28
C ASN A 384 4.46 11.66 0.08
N GLU A 385 3.85 10.78 -0.72
CA GLU A 385 2.44 10.36 -0.54
C GLU A 385 2.15 9.59 0.75
N ALA A 386 3.16 9.15 1.51
CA ALA A 386 2.93 8.31 2.69
C ALA A 386 2.11 9.01 3.78
N LEU A 387 2.25 10.33 3.92
CA LEU A 387 1.45 11.11 4.88
C LEU A 387 -0.03 11.16 4.48
N THR A 388 -0.30 11.32 3.19
CA THR A 388 -1.68 11.29 2.67
C THR A 388 -2.27 9.90 2.84
N GLU A 389 -1.51 8.85 2.51
CA GLU A 389 -1.97 7.47 2.68
C GLU A 389 -2.20 7.12 4.16
N MET A 390 -1.34 7.59 5.07
CA MET A 390 -1.53 7.43 6.51
C MET A 390 -2.82 8.11 6.99
N ALA A 391 -3.10 9.33 6.54
CA ALA A 391 -4.33 10.03 6.89
C ALA A 391 -5.59 9.34 6.33
N GLU A 392 -5.48 8.70 5.16
CA GLU A 392 -6.56 7.93 4.54
C GLU A 392 -6.81 6.59 5.26
N CYS A 393 -5.76 5.85 5.63
CA CYS A 393 -5.92 4.51 6.21
C CYS A 393 -5.99 4.47 7.74
N LEU A 394 -5.54 5.52 8.44
CA LEU A 394 -5.54 5.63 9.90
C LEU A 394 -6.26 6.91 10.40
N PRO A 395 -7.51 7.18 9.96
CA PRO A 395 -8.21 8.42 10.32
C PRO A 395 -8.44 8.57 11.83
N GLY A 396 -8.60 7.47 12.57
CA GLY A 396 -8.86 7.48 14.01
C GLY A 396 -7.72 8.07 14.85
N ARG A 397 -6.49 8.08 14.31
CA ARG A 397 -5.34 8.77 14.93
C ARG A 397 -5.50 10.29 14.96
N PHE A 398 -6.30 10.85 14.05
CA PHE A 398 -6.43 12.30 13.84
C PHE A 398 -7.74 12.89 14.37
N VAL A 399 -8.65 12.06 14.89
CA VAL A 399 -9.90 12.55 15.47
C VAL A 399 -9.62 13.17 16.84
N ASP A 400 -9.88 14.47 16.98
CA ASP A 400 -9.94 15.11 18.29
C ASP A 400 -11.21 14.67 19.03
N GLY A 401 -11.06 14.20 20.27
CA GLY A 401 -12.14 13.68 21.11
C GLY A 401 -13.12 14.73 21.63
N GLU A 402 -13.63 15.61 20.78
CA GLU A 402 -14.73 16.53 21.09
C GLU A 402 -15.88 16.32 20.09
N SER A 403 -16.61 15.23 20.26
CA SER A 403 -17.97 15.09 19.70
C SER A 403 -18.91 14.44 20.73
N GLY A 404 -18.83 14.92 21.97
CA GLY A 404 -19.67 14.46 23.07
C GLY A 404 -19.85 15.55 24.11
N GLU A 405 -20.69 16.53 23.80
CA GLU A 405 -21.65 17.20 24.69
C GLU A 405 -22.14 18.49 24.01
N ASP A 406 -23.23 18.38 23.27
CA ASP A 406 -24.20 19.48 23.17
C ASP A 406 -25.59 18.86 23.06
N GLY A 407 -26.09 18.51 24.23
CA GLY A 407 -27.39 17.91 24.46
C GLY A 407 -27.91 18.25 25.84
N SER A 408 -27.94 19.54 26.20
CA SER A 408 -28.82 20.10 27.23
C SER A 408 -28.73 21.63 27.32
N GLU A 409 -29.58 22.34 26.59
CA GLU A 409 -30.68 23.17 27.14
C GLU A 409 -31.61 23.68 26.02
#